data_AF-A0A7S4SU67-F1
#
_entry.id   AF-A0A7S4SU67-F1
#
_cell.length_a   1.000
_cell.length_b   1.000
_cell.length_c   1.000
_cell.angle_alpha   90.00
_cell.angle_beta   90.00
_cell.angle_gamma   90.00
#
_symmetry.space_group_name_H-M   'P 1'
#
loop_
_entity.id
_entity.type
_entity.pdbx_description
1 polymer ?
#
loop_
_entity_poly.entity_id
_entity_poly.type
_entity_poly.pdbx_seq_one_letter_code
_entity_poly.pdbx_strand_id
1 'polypeptide(L)'
;ARHPELCLLLTGLPLPVGTMCGRGACTLSAERCCRVAGGSRVRGAERLRRRYNLGPQGYVPVVRCQGGDSGGAGAGAGGAKTALEGAAPAGAQAAREVSVMRWGLVPAFAKRMEDFDVFKGGSSTFNARIETAESSGLWRRLVNSKRGVVLFDGFYEWKTSGKAKTPMFIRNRDEYDGHVIGPHPRSNDRDPKDTDEVLLPEKQTQSQAESVDDQSEPTGPRHAPLMLAALFDVWRGPKGDGAKTAEADEAREPLESVTILTMEPDGTPMLEVHNRMPVFLSPESAALWLDLSQPYSKIVGSIVKASQAHAQKQLLLYEVSNLVSSVKNESPDCIVPKKEVDAKRFSTGLGRFFQPKPAGGGSPGLTSGRSKGPAASPSPPTPDFGSVASCRPASSEEEEAQLAAALAASLEESGKAAGISA
;
A
#
# COMPACT_ATOMS: atom_id res chain seq x y z
N ALA A 1 3.34 14.46 -50.24
CA ALA A 1 3.70 15.52 -49.26
C ALA A 1 2.46 15.85 -48.43
N ARG A 2 2.47 15.47 -47.14
CA ARG A 2 2.28 16.30 -45.93
C ARG A 2 0.91 17.01 -45.90
N HIS A 3 -0.04 16.59 -45.06
CA HIS A 3 -0.01 16.79 -43.60
C HIS A 3 -0.73 15.67 -42.82
N PRO A 4 -0.15 15.12 -41.74
CA PRO A 4 -0.81 14.20 -40.82
C PRO A 4 -1.02 14.85 -39.45
N GLU A 5 -2.07 15.65 -39.25
CA GLU A 5 -2.53 16.06 -37.91
C GLU A 5 -4.03 16.37 -37.98
N LEU A 6 -4.89 15.38 -37.68
CA LEU A 6 -6.30 15.58 -37.27
C LEU A 6 -7.04 14.25 -37.02
N CYS A 7 -6.40 13.26 -36.39
CA CYS A 7 -7.07 11.99 -36.05
C CYS A 7 -6.77 11.48 -34.62
N LEU A 8 -6.55 12.40 -33.67
CA LEU A 8 -6.29 12.04 -32.26
C LEU A 8 -7.12 12.87 -31.28
N LEU A 9 -8.43 12.93 -31.47
CA LEU A 9 -9.36 13.39 -30.44
C LEU A 9 -10.66 12.64 -30.67
N LEU A 10 -10.89 11.53 -29.95
CA LEU A 10 -12.21 10.95 -29.61
C LEU A 10 -12.06 9.53 -29.00
N THR A 11 -11.31 9.39 -27.90
CA THR A 11 -11.50 8.27 -26.94
C THR A 11 -11.23 8.74 -25.51
N GLY A 12 -11.70 9.94 -25.16
CA GLY A 12 -11.62 10.51 -23.82
C GLY A 12 -12.71 9.99 -22.89
N LEU A 13 -12.84 8.68 -22.71
CA LEU A 13 -13.57 8.14 -21.56
C LEU A 13 -12.60 8.04 -20.38
N PRO A 14 -12.85 8.72 -19.25
CA PRO A 14 -11.99 8.60 -18.08
C PRO A 14 -11.98 7.15 -17.63
N LEU A 15 -10.78 6.57 -17.55
CA LEU A 15 -10.58 5.30 -16.86
C LEU A 15 -11.20 5.42 -15.46
N PRO A 16 -11.98 4.43 -14.98
CA PRO A 16 -12.54 4.48 -13.65
C PRO A 16 -11.42 4.77 -12.66
N VAL A 17 -11.63 5.74 -11.78
CA VAL A 17 -10.66 6.22 -10.80
C VAL A 17 -10.34 5.08 -9.84
N GLY A 18 -9.40 4.23 -10.23
CA GLY A 18 -8.90 3.14 -9.40
C GLY A 18 -8.31 3.73 -8.13
N THR A 19 -8.74 3.20 -6.99
CA THR A 19 -8.06 3.42 -5.72
C THR A 19 -6.71 2.72 -5.79
N MET A 20 -5.65 3.51 -5.77
CA MET A 20 -4.26 3.12 -5.95
C MET A 20 -3.47 3.68 -4.75
N CYS A 21 -2.51 3.03 -4.06
CA CYS A 21 -2.15 1.60 -4.00
C CYS A 21 -2.91 0.90 -2.85
N GLY A 22 -3.28 -0.37 -3.02
CA GLY A 22 -4.10 -1.10 -2.03
C GLY A 22 -3.49 -2.42 -1.56
N ARG A 23 -2.23 -2.70 -1.89
CA ARG A 23 -1.55 -3.92 -1.47
C ARG A 23 -0.04 -3.76 -1.43
N GLY A 24 0.64 -4.38 -0.46
CA GLY A 24 2.10 -4.42 -0.42
C GLY A 24 2.68 -5.64 0.29
N ALA A 25 3.99 -5.81 0.18
CA ALA A 25 4.76 -6.83 0.88
C ALA A 25 5.65 -6.15 1.92
N CYS A 26 5.50 -6.51 3.19
CA CYS A 26 6.31 -6.03 4.30
C CYS A 26 6.78 -7.23 5.14
N THR A 27 7.99 -7.68 4.85
CA THR A 27 8.69 -8.79 5.49
C THR A 27 9.92 -8.33 6.27
N LEU A 28 10.16 -7.01 6.29
CA LEU A 28 11.21 -6.34 7.05
C LEU A 28 11.20 -6.78 8.53
N SER A 29 12.37 -7.11 9.06
CA SER A 29 12.56 -7.30 10.50
C SER A 29 12.49 -5.96 11.23
N ALA A 30 12.24 -6.01 12.54
CA ALA A 30 12.32 -4.82 13.39
C ALA A 30 13.71 -4.17 13.29
N GLU A 31 14.78 -4.97 13.32
CA GLU A 31 16.16 -4.50 13.18
C GLU A 31 16.39 -3.78 11.84
N ARG A 32 15.89 -4.35 10.74
CA ARG A 32 16.00 -3.71 9.42
C ARG A 32 15.25 -2.38 9.39
N CYS A 33 14.08 -2.29 10.01
CA CYS A 33 13.37 -1.03 10.17
C CYS A 33 14.17 -0.02 11.01
N CYS A 34 14.79 -0.46 12.13
CA CYS A 34 15.66 0.38 12.95
C CYS A 34 16.81 0.96 12.11
N ARG A 35 17.47 0.10 11.31
CA ARG A 35 18.60 0.48 10.46
C ARG A 35 18.19 1.55 9.45
N VAL A 36 17.04 1.38 8.79
CA VAL A 36 16.49 2.38 7.86
C VAL A 36 16.24 3.72 8.56
N ALA A 37 15.74 3.69 9.79
CA ALA A 37 15.50 4.88 10.61
C ALA A 37 16.75 5.46 11.28
N GLY A 38 17.96 5.00 10.94
CA GLY A 38 19.22 5.48 11.53
C GLY A 38 19.52 4.96 12.93
N GLY A 39 19.10 3.73 13.25
CA GLY A 39 19.36 3.07 14.54
C GLY A 39 18.28 3.30 15.61
N SER A 40 17.10 3.76 15.21
CA SER A 40 16.04 4.16 16.13
C SER A 40 15.27 2.97 16.74
N ARG A 41 14.65 3.15 17.92
CA ARG A 41 13.76 2.14 18.56
C ARG A 41 12.51 1.88 17.71
N VAL A 42 12.01 0.64 17.76
CA VAL A 42 10.70 0.25 17.21
C VAL A 42 9.67 0.20 18.34
N ARG A 43 8.60 1.01 18.22
CA ARG A 43 7.42 1.01 19.07
C ARG A 43 6.31 0.15 18.43
N GLY A 44 5.67 -0.70 19.23
CA GLY A 44 4.64 -1.61 18.74
C GLY A 44 5.20 -2.80 17.94
N ALA A 45 6.46 -3.19 18.22
CA ALA A 45 7.15 -4.26 17.48
C ALA A 45 6.39 -5.60 17.50
N GLU A 46 5.60 -5.86 18.54
CA GLU A 46 4.74 -7.03 18.67
C GLU A 46 3.64 -7.11 17.59
N ARG A 47 3.24 -5.97 17.01
CA ARG A 47 2.29 -5.88 15.89
C ARG A 47 2.96 -6.05 14.53
N LEU A 48 4.29 -5.98 14.46
CA LEU A 48 5.03 -6.16 13.21
C LEU A 48 5.00 -7.65 12.84
N ARG A 49 4.25 -7.97 11.79
CA ARG A 49 4.17 -9.31 11.22
C ARG A 49 4.70 -9.26 9.80
N ARG A 50 5.52 -10.27 9.45
CA ARG A 50 5.97 -10.45 8.07
C ARG A 50 4.80 -10.87 7.22
N ARG A 51 4.52 -10.10 6.17
CA ARG A 51 3.36 -10.29 5.30
C ARG A 51 3.80 -10.09 3.87
N TYR A 52 3.62 -11.11 3.06
CA TYR A 52 3.88 -11.01 1.62
C TYR A 52 2.70 -10.36 0.91
N ASN A 53 1.48 -10.42 1.45
CA ASN A 53 0.27 -9.90 0.80
C ASN A 53 -0.57 -9.03 1.76
N LEU A 54 0.03 -7.95 2.24
CA LEU A 54 -0.58 -7.00 3.17
C LEU A 54 -1.58 -6.08 2.46
N GLY A 55 -2.83 -6.09 2.91
CA GLY A 55 -3.86 -5.12 2.51
C GLY A 55 -4.06 -4.00 3.53
N PRO A 56 -4.99 -3.06 3.24
CA PRO A 56 -5.42 -2.05 4.20
C PRO A 56 -5.86 -2.70 5.51
N GLN A 57 -5.74 -1.94 6.59
CA GLN A 57 -5.99 -2.31 7.99
C GLN A 57 -4.95 -3.24 8.62
N GLY A 58 -4.02 -3.75 7.82
CA GLY A 58 -2.79 -4.34 8.34
C GLY A 58 -1.91 -3.32 9.04
N TYR A 59 -0.92 -3.80 9.79
CA TYR A 59 0.06 -2.96 10.48
C TYR A 59 1.35 -2.85 9.67
N VAL A 60 1.85 -1.62 9.51
CA VAL A 60 3.07 -1.29 8.75
C VAL A 60 4.07 -0.50 9.62
N PRO A 61 5.38 -0.69 9.43
CA PRO A 61 6.39 0.14 10.07
C PRO A 61 6.40 1.56 9.45
N VAL A 62 6.37 2.57 10.31
CA VAL A 62 6.37 3.98 9.93
C VAL A 62 7.50 4.70 10.66
N VAL A 63 8.47 5.23 9.91
CA VAL A 63 9.48 6.13 10.47
C VAL A 63 8.84 7.51 10.70
N ARG A 64 9.01 8.07 11.90
CA ARG A 64 8.50 9.40 12.27
C ARG A 64 9.47 10.12 13.20
N CYS A 65 9.31 11.44 13.37
CA CYS A 65 9.98 12.18 14.43
C CYS A 65 9.37 11.86 15.80
N GLN A 66 10.23 11.71 16.81
CA GLN A 66 9.85 11.62 18.22
C GLN A 66 9.25 12.96 18.69
N GLY A 67 8.28 12.91 19.60
CA GLY A 67 7.77 14.11 20.28
C GLY A 67 6.56 14.80 19.66
N GLY A 68 5.97 14.27 18.57
CA GLY A 68 4.76 14.85 17.97
C GLY A 68 3.46 14.63 18.75
N ASP A 69 3.47 13.98 19.92
CA ASP A 69 2.26 13.48 20.61
C ASP A 69 1.72 14.39 21.72
N SER A 70 2.38 15.52 22.01
CA SER A 70 1.80 16.58 22.85
C SER A 70 0.61 17.21 22.12
N GLY A 71 -0.58 16.97 22.65
CA GLY A 71 -1.85 17.15 21.97
C GLY A 71 -2.13 18.57 21.48
N GLY A 72 -2.59 18.66 20.23
CA GLY A 72 -3.42 19.78 19.79
C GLY A 72 -4.79 19.71 20.46
N ALA A 73 -4.87 20.20 21.70
CA ALA A 73 -6.11 20.76 22.21
C ALA A 73 -6.37 22.07 21.43
N GLY A 74 -7.62 22.28 21.03
CA GLY A 74 -8.02 23.40 20.17
C GLY A 74 -7.53 24.75 20.70
N ALA A 75 -7.12 25.61 19.77
CA ALA A 75 -6.85 27.01 20.04
C ALA A 75 -8.13 27.70 20.55
N GLY A 76 -8.28 27.77 21.87
CA GLY A 76 -9.12 28.74 22.55
C GLY A 76 -8.31 30.02 22.75
N ALA A 77 -8.82 31.14 22.26
CA ALA A 77 -8.22 32.45 22.46
C ALA A 77 -8.25 32.84 23.96
N GLY A 78 -7.10 33.25 24.50
CA GLY A 78 -7.02 34.06 25.72
C GLY A 78 -6.03 33.58 26.79
N GLY A 79 -5.00 34.40 27.06
CA GLY A 79 -4.39 34.47 28.40
C GLY A 79 -2.93 34.03 28.52
N ALA A 80 -2.03 35.02 28.48
CA ALA A 80 -0.76 35.20 29.21
C ALA A 80 0.22 34.03 29.46
N LYS A 81 1.48 34.31 29.09
CA LYS A 81 2.73 33.58 29.34
C LYS A 81 3.02 33.35 30.84
N THR A 82 3.61 32.20 31.16
CA THR A 82 4.86 32.10 31.95
C THR A 82 5.49 30.72 31.86
N ALA A 83 6.75 30.68 31.38
CA ALA A 83 7.91 29.88 31.83
C ALA A 83 7.77 28.35 31.92
N LEU A 84 8.74 27.49 31.63
CA LEU A 84 10.12 27.53 31.10
C LEU A 84 10.46 26.02 31.09
N GLU A 85 10.30 25.34 29.96
CA GLU A 85 10.91 24.02 29.77
C GLU A 85 11.93 24.15 28.63
N GLY A 86 13.12 23.63 28.90
CA GLY A 86 14.33 23.90 28.14
C GLY A 86 14.14 23.73 26.65
N ALA A 87 14.36 24.81 25.89
CA ALA A 87 14.55 24.73 24.47
C ALA A 87 15.65 23.69 24.20
N ALA A 88 15.31 22.64 23.44
CA ALA A 88 16.30 21.74 22.89
C ALA A 88 17.41 22.59 22.25
N PRO A 89 18.70 22.25 22.45
CA PRO A 89 19.79 23.06 21.93
C PRO A 89 19.56 23.29 20.44
N ALA A 90 19.64 24.55 20.03
CA ALA A 90 19.58 24.97 18.63
C ALA A 90 20.68 24.20 17.87
N GLY A 91 20.33 23.07 17.28
CA GLY A 91 21.34 22.14 16.80
C GLY A 91 20.99 20.65 16.84
N ALA A 92 20.06 20.20 17.70
CA ALA A 92 19.67 18.78 17.75
C ALA A 92 18.57 18.47 16.72
N GLN A 93 18.85 17.59 15.76
CA GLN A 93 17.80 17.06 14.88
C GLN A 93 16.82 16.24 15.72
N ALA A 94 15.52 16.39 15.47
CA ALA A 94 14.50 15.62 16.17
C ALA A 94 14.81 14.12 16.01
N ALA A 95 15.00 13.45 17.14
CA ALA A 95 15.24 12.02 17.16
C ALA A 95 14.11 11.30 16.41
N ARG A 96 14.44 10.25 15.67
CA ARG A 96 13.45 9.47 14.91
C ARG A 96 13.06 8.22 15.69
N GLU A 97 11.92 7.66 15.35
CA GLU A 97 11.50 6.32 15.81
C GLU A 97 10.74 5.60 14.71
N VAL A 98 10.64 4.28 14.85
CA VAL A 98 9.75 3.46 14.02
C VAL A 98 8.52 3.12 14.86
N SER A 99 7.34 3.58 14.45
CA SER A 99 6.06 3.13 15.03
C SER A 99 5.39 2.14 14.10
N VAL A 100 4.86 1.05 14.64
CA VAL A 100 4.05 0.09 13.89
C VAL A 100 2.59 0.53 13.91
N MET A 101 2.10 1.05 12.80
CA MET A 101 0.79 1.73 12.70
C MET A 101 -0.19 0.96 11.81
N ARG A 102 -1.50 1.10 12.08
CA ARG A 102 -2.54 0.57 11.20
C ARG A 102 -2.58 1.34 9.88
N TRP A 103 -2.47 0.67 8.74
CA TRP A 103 -2.66 1.28 7.43
C TRP A 103 -4.15 1.51 7.14
N GLY A 104 -4.56 2.75 6.92
CA GLY A 104 -5.96 3.17 6.94
C GLY A 104 -6.18 4.10 8.13
N LEU A 105 -6.07 5.40 7.87
CA LEU A 105 -6.05 6.42 8.90
C LEU A 105 -7.43 6.59 9.55
N VAL A 106 -7.46 6.55 10.88
CA VAL A 106 -8.61 6.91 11.71
C VAL A 106 -8.32 8.29 12.30
N PRO A 107 -9.03 9.34 11.88
CA PRO A 107 -8.79 10.69 12.38
C PRO A 107 -9.03 10.77 13.88
N ALA A 108 -8.23 11.57 14.59
CA ALA A 108 -8.36 11.80 16.02
C ALA A 108 -9.74 12.35 16.41
N PHE A 109 -10.45 13.01 15.49
CA PHE A 109 -11.81 13.52 15.70
C PHE A 109 -12.92 12.49 15.41
N ALA A 110 -12.59 11.32 14.86
CA ALA A 110 -13.58 10.28 14.53
C ALA A 110 -14.37 9.87 15.77
N LYS A 111 -15.70 9.75 15.62
CA LYS A 111 -16.58 9.28 16.70
C LYS A 111 -16.45 7.78 16.89
N ARG A 112 -16.33 7.02 15.80
CA ARG A 112 -16.14 5.58 15.80
C ARG A 112 -15.02 5.21 14.81
N MET A 113 -14.39 4.07 15.03
CA MET A 113 -13.37 3.55 14.11
C MET A 113 -14.01 3.14 12.78
N GLU A 114 -15.21 2.58 12.86
CA GLU A 114 -16.02 2.06 11.76
C GLU A 114 -16.32 3.11 10.69
N ASP A 115 -16.42 4.38 11.08
CA ASP A 115 -16.65 5.51 10.16
C ASP A 115 -15.53 5.62 9.09
N PHE A 116 -14.36 5.04 9.36
CA PHE A 116 -13.16 5.03 8.51
C PHE A 116 -12.64 3.61 8.24
N ASP A 117 -13.53 2.63 8.30
CA ASP A 117 -13.25 1.24 8.00
C ASP A 117 -13.94 0.83 6.69
N VAL A 118 -13.17 0.74 5.60
CA VAL A 118 -13.71 0.41 4.26
C VAL A 118 -14.40 -0.95 4.20
N PHE A 119 -14.02 -1.91 5.04
CA PHE A 119 -14.67 -3.23 5.08
C PHE A 119 -15.98 -3.22 5.88
N LYS A 120 -16.26 -2.14 6.61
CA LYS A 120 -17.51 -1.90 7.34
C LYS A 120 -18.34 -0.75 6.73
N GLY A 121 -18.06 -0.35 5.48
CA GLY A 121 -18.78 0.70 4.77
C GLY A 121 -18.36 2.14 5.12
N GLY A 122 -17.28 2.30 5.90
CA GLY A 122 -16.69 3.59 6.22
C GLY A 122 -15.86 4.19 5.08
N SER A 123 -15.41 5.43 5.28
CA SER A 123 -14.59 6.16 4.30
C SER A 123 -13.22 5.49 4.09
N SER A 124 -12.79 5.42 2.84
CA SER A 124 -11.46 4.94 2.48
C SER A 124 -10.38 5.98 2.81
N THR A 125 -9.50 5.66 3.74
CA THR A 125 -8.42 6.56 4.23
C THR A 125 -7.05 5.93 4.19
N PHE A 126 -6.88 4.80 3.49
CA PHE A 126 -5.58 4.16 3.34
C PHE A 126 -4.64 4.94 2.42
N ASN A 127 -5.18 5.77 1.52
CA ASN A 127 -4.40 6.71 0.70
C ASN A 127 -4.96 8.15 0.75
N ALA A 128 -4.07 9.10 0.50
CA ALA A 128 -4.39 10.51 0.28
C ALA A 128 -3.66 11.04 -0.95
N ARG A 129 -4.26 12.00 -1.66
CA ARG A 129 -3.65 12.65 -2.83
C ARG A 129 -2.75 13.79 -2.36
N ILE A 130 -1.48 13.80 -2.78
CA ILE A 130 -0.54 14.86 -2.38
C ILE A 130 -0.98 16.24 -2.90
N GLU A 131 -1.66 16.26 -4.04
CA GLU A 131 -2.14 17.45 -4.73
C GLU A 131 -3.21 18.21 -3.92
N THR A 132 -4.01 17.48 -3.12
CA THR A 132 -5.11 18.04 -2.33
C THR A 132 -4.91 17.89 -0.82
N ALA A 133 -3.77 17.37 -0.38
CA ALA A 133 -3.49 17.14 1.04
C ALA A 133 -3.56 18.43 1.87
N GLU A 134 -3.06 19.55 1.33
CA GLU A 134 -3.03 20.83 2.03
C GLU A 134 -4.39 21.56 2.05
N SER A 135 -5.31 21.26 1.13
CA SER A 135 -6.65 21.87 1.09
C SER A 135 -7.74 20.99 1.69
N SER A 136 -7.48 19.68 1.85
CA SER A 136 -8.44 18.70 2.37
C SER A 136 -8.80 18.96 3.84
N GLY A 137 -10.10 18.92 4.16
CA GLY A 137 -10.59 18.96 5.53
C GLY A 137 -10.13 17.80 6.41
N LEU A 138 -9.73 16.68 5.80
CA LEU A 138 -9.26 15.48 6.50
C LEU A 138 -7.75 15.53 6.78
N TRP A 139 -6.97 16.02 5.82
CA TRP A 139 -5.51 15.90 5.78
C TRP A 139 -4.74 17.15 6.18
N ARG A 140 -5.28 18.35 5.92
CA ARG A 140 -4.58 19.64 6.08
C ARG A 140 -4.02 19.85 7.49
N ARG A 141 -4.69 19.33 8.51
CA ARG A 141 -4.22 19.43 9.91
C ARG A 141 -2.96 18.60 10.21
N LEU A 142 -2.63 17.63 9.36
CA LEU A 142 -1.55 16.67 9.55
C LEU A 142 -0.27 17.05 8.80
N VAL A 143 -0.37 17.75 7.66
CA VAL A 143 0.75 17.96 6.74
C VAL A 143 1.96 18.68 7.35
N ASN A 144 1.74 19.49 8.40
CA ASN A 144 2.80 20.22 9.10
C ASN A 144 3.24 19.58 10.42
N SER A 145 2.60 18.52 10.89
CA SER A 145 2.77 18.02 12.26
C SER A 145 2.90 16.50 12.39
N LYS A 146 2.38 15.75 11.42
CA LYS A 146 2.22 14.29 11.51
C LYS A 146 2.63 13.61 10.20
N ARG A 147 3.84 13.93 9.73
CA ARG A 147 4.46 13.29 8.57
C ARG A 147 5.23 12.04 8.99
N GLY A 148 5.12 10.99 8.19
CA GLY A 148 5.85 9.73 8.39
C GLY A 148 6.31 9.13 7.07
N VAL A 149 7.11 8.08 7.18
CA VAL A 149 7.62 7.29 6.04
C VAL A 149 7.26 5.83 6.26
N VAL A 150 6.34 5.32 5.44
CA VAL A 150 5.95 3.89 5.48
C VAL A 150 7.02 3.07 4.76
N LEU A 151 7.45 1.96 5.37
CA LEU A 151 8.41 1.04 4.75
C LEU A 151 7.73 -0.21 4.20
N PHE A 152 8.11 -0.62 2.99
CA PHE A 152 7.70 -1.86 2.35
C PHE A 152 8.88 -2.51 1.63
N ASP A 153 8.85 -3.84 1.43
CA ASP A 153 9.75 -4.48 0.45
C ASP A 153 9.38 -4.05 -0.97
N GLY A 154 8.09 -3.91 -1.23
CA GLY A 154 7.50 -3.51 -2.50
C GLY A 154 5.98 -3.41 -2.38
N PHE A 155 5.33 -2.87 -3.41
CA PHE A 155 3.87 -2.82 -3.49
C PHE A 155 3.36 -3.53 -4.75
N TYR A 156 2.09 -3.93 -4.72
CA TYR A 156 1.45 -4.52 -5.88
C TYR A 156 0.56 -3.50 -6.59
N GLU A 157 0.48 -3.62 -7.91
CA GLU A 157 -0.54 -2.94 -8.69
C GLU A 157 -1.00 -3.81 -9.86
N TRP A 158 -2.27 -3.67 -10.27
CA TRP A 158 -2.86 -4.44 -11.35
C TRP A 158 -2.87 -3.64 -12.65
N LYS A 159 -1.94 -3.99 -13.56
CA LYS A 159 -1.94 -3.48 -14.93
C LYS A 159 -3.21 -3.95 -15.64
N THR A 160 -4.04 -3.02 -16.06
CA THR A 160 -5.31 -3.32 -16.73
C THR A 160 -5.12 -3.31 -18.25
N SER A 161 -5.61 -4.33 -18.93
CA SER A 161 -5.59 -4.45 -20.40
C SER A 161 -6.95 -4.99 -20.86
N GLY A 162 -7.83 -4.07 -21.29
CA GLY A 162 -9.24 -4.40 -21.51
C GLY A 162 -9.89 -4.86 -20.20
N LYS A 163 -10.42 -6.09 -20.19
CA LYS A 163 -11.01 -6.72 -18.98
C LYS A 163 -9.98 -7.47 -18.13
N ALA A 164 -8.78 -7.72 -18.64
CA ALA A 164 -7.74 -8.48 -17.94
C ALA A 164 -6.98 -7.58 -16.96
N LYS A 165 -6.64 -8.13 -15.79
CA LYS A 165 -5.81 -7.49 -14.78
C LYS A 165 -4.59 -8.36 -14.49
N THR A 166 -3.42 -7.80 -14.69
CA THR A 166 -2.14 -8.49 -14.49
C THR A 166 -1.47 -7.92 -13.24
N PRO A 167 -1.26 -8.71 -12.18
CA PRO A 167 -0.60 -8.22 -10.98
C PRO A 167 0.89 -8.00 -11.25
N MET A 168 1.33 -6.78 -10.96
CA MET A 168 2.71 -6.34 -11.00
C MET A 168 3.20 -6.17 -9.58
N PHE A 169 4.44 -6.55 -9.31
CA PHE A 169 5.15 -6.15 -8.10
C PHE A 169 6.19 -5.08 -8.45
N ILE A 170 6.22 -4.04 -7.63
CA ILE A 170 7.04 -2.85 -7.81
C ILE A 170 7.90 -2.68 -6.58
N ARG A 171 9.22 -2.62 -6.77
CA ARG A 171 10.22 -2.45 -5.71
C ARG A 171 11.38 -1.60 -6.19
N ASN A 172 12.30 -1.23 -5.29
CA ASN A 172 13.58 -0.70 -5.72
C ASN A 172 14.39 -1.78 -6.45
N ARG A 173 15.21 -1.35 -7.42
CA ARG A 173 16.24 -2.16 -8.08
C ARG A 173 17.24 -2.74 -7.08
N ASP A 174 17.87 -3.85 -7.45
CA ASP A 174 18.84 -4.51 -6.57
C ASP A 174 20.11 -3.68 -6.37
N GLU A 175 20.47 -2.87 -7.37
CA GLU A 175 21.64 -1.98 -7.32
C GLU A 175 21.39 -0.69 -6.53
N TYR A 176 20.14 -0.40 -6.15
CA TYR A 176 19.82 0.79 -5.36
C TYR A 176 20.15 0.55 -3.88
N ASP A 177 21.06 1.38 -3.36
CA ASP A 177 21.67 1.27 -2.03
C ASP A 177 21.11 2.27 -1.00
N GLY A 178 20.02 2.95 -1.34
CA GLY A 178 19.34 3.90 -0.45
C GLY A 178 18.64 3.21 0.72
N HIS A 179 19.44 2.79 1.71
CA HIS A 179 18.99 1.94 2.81
C HIS A 179 18.73 2.70 4.12
N VAL A 180 19.31 3.88 4.31
CA VAL A 180 19.33 4.57 5.62
C VAL A 180 18.96 6.03 5.44
N ILE A 181 17.97 6.51 6.18
CA ILE A 181 17.61 7.92 6.21
C ILE A 181 18.66 8.66 7.05
N GLY A 182 19.56 9.39 6.39
CA GLY A 182 20.58 10.21 7.04
C GLY A 182 20.01 11.47 7.71
N PRO A 183 20.86 12.26 8.41
CA PRO A 183 20.48 13.60 8.86
C PRO A 183 20.19 14.50 7.65
N HIS A 184 19.28 15.46 7.80
CA HIS A 184 19.01 16.42 6.71
C HIS A 184 20.08 17.53 6.76
N PRO A 185 20.85 17.78 5.68
CA PRO A 185 21.89 18.82 5.69
C PRO A 185 21.25 20.22 5.76
N ARG A 186 21.69 21.04 6.72
CA ARG A 186 21.12 22.39 6.97
C ARG A 186 21.59 23.41 5.94
N SER A 187 20.79 24.45 5.74
CA SER A 187 21.08 25.56 4.82
C SER A 187 22.31 26.40 5.19
N ASN A 188 22.81 26.33 6.43
CA ASN A 188 23.97 27.13 6.86
C ASN A 188 25.33 26.53 6.45
N ASP A 189 25.35 25.33 5.87
CA ASP A 189 26.56 24.70 5.33
C ASP A 189 26.65 24.78 3.80
N ARG A 190 25.82 25.60 3.15
CA ARG A 190 25.84 25.79 1.69
C ARG A 190 26.33 27.17 1.31
N ASP A 191 27.37 27.19 0.47
CA ASP A 191 27.82 28.40 -0.22
C ASP A 191 26.68 28.95 -1.12
N PRO A 192 26.44 30.28 -1.20
CA PRO A 192 25.27 30.85 -1.87
C PRO A 192 25.25 30.73 -3.40
N LYS A 193 26.13 29.94 -4.02
CA LYS A 193 26.27 29.84 -5.48
C LYS A 193 25.69 28.57 -6.10
N ASP A 194 25.15 27.65 -5.30
CA ASP A 194 24.68 26.36 -5.79
C ASP A 194 23.15 26.28 -5.77
N THR A 195 22.52 27.00 -6.71
CA THR A 195 21.09 26.88 -7.00
C THR A 195 20.91 26.25 -8.36
N ASP A 196 20.14 25.16 -8.40
CA ASP A 196 19.66 24.40 -9.57
C ASP A 196 20.51 23.24 -10.11
N GLU A 197 21.16 22.47 -9.23
CA GLU A 197 21.60 21.11 -9.60
C GLU A 197 20.79 19.99 -8.92
N VAL A 198 20.50 18.98 -9.73
CA VAL A 198 19.59 17.87 -9.48
C VAL A 198 20.13 17.00 -8.33
N LEU A 199 19.39 16.94 -7.22
CA LEU A 199 19.60 16.00 -6.11
C LEU A 199 19.43 14.55 -6.59
N LEU A 200 20.52 13.97 -7.09
CA LEU A 200 20.74 12.54 -7.18
C LEU A 200 22.11 12.27 -6.56
N PRO A 201 22.28 11.14 -5.84
CA PRO A 201 23.51 10.89 -5.13
C PRO A 201 24.68 10.72 -6.11
N GLU A 202 25.71 11.55 -5.93
CA GLU A 202 27.04 11.23 -6.45
C GLU A 202 27.59 10.03 -5.70
N LYS A 203 28.27 9.13 -6.42
CA LYS A 203 28.93 7.94 -5.86
C LYS A 203 29.95 8.37 -4.81
N GLN A 204 29.59 8.32 -3.53
CA GLN A 204 30.58 8.39 -2.46
C GLN A 204 31.33 7.06 -2.38
N THR A 205 32.64 7.17 -2.50
CA THR A 205 33.57 6.05 -2.42
C THR A 205 33.51 5.40 -1.04
N GLN A 206 33.37 4.09 -1.04
CA GLN A 206 33.23 3.22 0.13
C GLN A 206 34.34 3.46 1.17
N SER A 207 33.94 3.78 2.41
CA SER A 207 34.71 3.38 3.59
C SER A 207 34.03 2.12 4.17
N GLN A 208 34.80 1.04 4.22
CA GLN A 208 34.38 -0.28 4.70
C GLN A 208 33.72 -0.19 6.09
N ALA A 209 32.43 -0.50 6.15
CA ALA A 209 31.78 -0.87 7.40
C ALA A 209 31.87 -2.40 7.52
N GLU A 210 32.56 -2.85 8.56
CA GLU A 210 32.78 -4.26 8.86
C GLU A 210 31.45 -5.01 9.04
N SER A 211 31.36 -6.17 8.41
CA SER A 211 30.21 -7.06 8.44
C SER A 211 30.12 -7.77 9.79
N VAL A 212 29.08 -7.48 10.56
CA VAL A 212 28.64 -8.38 11.63
C VAL A 212 27.80 -9.47 10.97
N ASP A 213 28.36 -10.68 10.88
CA ASP A 213 27.68 -11.89 10.42
C ASP A 213 26.54 -12.26 11.39
N ASP A 214 25.32 -11.82 11.06
CA ASP A 214 24.11 -12.42 11.64
C ASP A 214 23.79 -13.70 10.86
N GLN A 215 24.00 -14.85 11.51
CA GLN A 215 23.73 -16.20 10.98
C GLN A 215 22.23 -16.53 10.88
N SER A 216 21.35 -15.53 10.97
CA SER A 216 19.94 -15.70 10.61
C SER A 216 19.78 -15.44 9.11
N GLU A 217 19.35 -16.45 8.35
CA GLU A 217 19.00 -16.28 6.94
C GLU A 217 18.18 -15.00 6.77
N PRO A 218 18.60 -14.02 5.93
CA PRO A 218 17.89 -12.76 5.82
C PRO A 218 16.48 -13.05 5.35
N THR A 219 15.56 -12.92 6.28
CA THR A 219 14.16 -13.21 6.05
C THR A 219 13.58 -12.07 5.23
N GLY A 220 13.26 -12.36 3.97
CA GLY A 220 12.73 -11.39 3.03
C GLY A 220 13.81 -10.88 2.06
N PRO A 221 13.42 -10.05 1.09
CA PRO A 221 14.31 -9.65 0.01
C PRO A 221 15.47 -8.76 0.48
N ARG A 222 16.66 -8.88 -0.11
CA ARG A 222 17.85 -8.09 0.29
C ARG A 222 17.86 -6.66 -0.24
N HIS A 223 17.10 -6.36 -1.30
CA HIS A 223 17.02 -5.03 -1.93
C HIS A 223 16.55 -3.92 -0.98
N ALA A 224 16.93 -2.67 -1.24
CA ALA A 224 16.51 -1.55 -0.39
C ALA A 224 14.98 -1.43 -0.27
N PRO A 225 14.43 -1.24 0.95
CA PRO A 225 12.99 -1.08 1.10
C PRO A 225 12.49 0.19 0.40
N LEU A 226 11.25 0.15 -0.09
CA LEU A 226 10.54 1.34 -0.50
C LEU A 226 10.26 2.22 0.72
N MET A 227 10.48 3.52 0.56
CA MET A 227 10.10 4.55 1.51
C MET A 227 8.97 5.36 0.90
N LEU A 228 7.78 5.32 1.52
CA LEU A 228 6.59 5.98 0.99
C LEU A 228 6.19 7.14 1.89
N ALA A 229 6.02 8.33 1.32
CA ALA A 229 5.56 9.49 2.08
C ALA A 229 4.16 9.24 2.63
N ALA A 230 3.96 9.55 3.91
CA ALA A 230 2.73 9.26 4.61
C ALA A 230 2.35 10.36 5.60
N LEU A 231 1.07 10.40 5.95
CA LEU A 231 0.55 11.15 7.08
C LEU A 231 0.00 10.18 8.10
N PHE A 232 0.15 10.47 9.39
CA PHE A 232 -0.37 9.62 10.46
C PHE A 232 -1.24 10.40 11.43
N ASP A 233 -2.00 9.69 12.25
CA ASP A 233 -2.75 10.28 13.34
C ASP A 233 -2.99 9.30 14.48
N VAL A 234 -3.40 9.84 15.63
CA VAL A 234 -3.61 9.10 16.87
C VAL A 234 -5.06 9.25 17.33
N TRP A 235 -5.81 8.16 17.28
CA TRP A 235 -7.20 8.10 17.76
C TRP A 235 -7.26 7.47 19.15
N ARG A 236 -7.84 8.19 20.12
CA ARG A 236 -7.84 7.80 21.54
C ARG A 236 -9.12 7.08 21.98
N GLY A 237 -9.88 6.56 21.03
CA GLY A 237 -11.14 5.88 21.32
C GLY A 237 -12.37 6.67 20.90
N PRO A 238 -13.56 6.05 21.04
CA PRO A 238 -14.81 6.61 20.58
C PRO A 238 -15.20 7.91 21.28
N LYS A 239 -16.00 8.74 20.60
CA LYS A 239 -16.46 10.04 21.10
C LYS A 239 -17.97 10.19 20.99
N GLY A 240 -18.56 10.95 21.90
CA GLY A 240 -20.01 11.21 21.91
C GLY A 240 -20.81 9.91 22.08
N ASP A 241 -21.82 9.71 21.24
CA ASP A 241 -22.66 8.49 21.33
C ASP A 241 -21.88 7.20 21.08
N GLY A 242 -20.75 7.24 20.35
CA GLY A 242 -19.87 6.08 20.18
C GLY A 242 -19.16 5.65 21.47
N ALA A 243 -19.02 6.56 22.44
CA ALA A 243 -18.45 6.24 23.75
C ALA A 243 -19.44 5.51 24.66
N LYS A 244 -20.76 5.61 24.40
CA LYS A 244 -21.79 4.92 25.18
C LYS A 244 -21.92 3.44 24.83
N THR A 245 -21.52 3.06 23.61
CA THR A 245 -21.57 1.68 23.09
C THR A 245 -20.26 0.92 23.26
N ALA A 246 -19.16 1.63 23.52
CA ALA A 246 -17.91 1.01 23.89
C ALA A 246 -17.93 0.79 25.40
N GLU A 247 -17.73 -0.45 25.85
CA GLU A 247 -17.43 -0.72 27.26
C GLU A 247 -16.32 0.25 27.69
N ALA A 248 -16.52 0.90 28.84
CA ALA A 248 -15.69 1.98 29.34
C ALA A 248 -14.30 1.45 29.74
N ASP A 249 -13.45 1.24 28.74
CA ASP A 249 -12.10 0.75 28.93
C ASP A 249 -11.16 1.97 28.94
N GLU A 250 -11.03 2.60 30.11
CA GLU A 250 -10.05 3.67 30.36
C GLU A 250 -8.59 3.21 30.13
N ALA A 251 -8.38 1.90 29.92
CA ALA A 251 -7.12 1.27 29.58
C ALA A 251 -6.85 1.13 28.06
N ARG A 252 -7.74 1.56 27.16
CA ARG A 252 -7.56 1.34 25.72
C ARG A 252 -6.37 2.14 25.17
N GLU A 253 -5.36 1.42 24.67
CA GLU A 253 -4.22 2.04 24.03
C GLU A 253 -4.65 2.88 22.80
N PRO A 254 -4.15 4.12 22.64
CA PRO A 254 -4.43 4.92 21.45
C PRO A 254 -4.07 4.19 20.15
N LEU A 255 -4.95 4.25 19.16
CA LEU A 255 -4.70 3.71 17.84
C LEU A 255 -3.89 4.71 17.02
N GLU A 256 -2.64 4.34 16.71
CA GLU A 256 -1.84 5.00 15.68
C GLU A 256 -2.19 4.42 14.31
N SER A 257 -2.50 5.30 13.35
CA SER A 257 -2.91 4.90 12.01
C SER A 257 -2.34 5.84 10.95
N VAL A 258 -2.15 5.32 9.74
CA VAL A 258 -1.37 5.96 8.68
C VAL A 258 -2.09 5.92 7.34
N THR A 259 -1.92 6.97 6.54
CA THR A 259 -2.35 7.05 5.14
C THR A 259 -1.14 7.30 4.25
N ILE A 260 -1.06 6.62 3.12
CA ILE A 260 0.04 6.76 2.15
C ILE A 260 -0.32 7.87 1.16
N LEU A 261 0.63 8.78 0.90
CA LEU A 261 0.46 9.80 -0.11
C LEU A 261 0.65 9.21 -1.51
N THR A 262 -0.18 9.66 -2.43
CA THR A 262 -0.17 9.25 -3.84
C THR A 262 -0.08 10.47 -4.73
N MET A 263 0.41 10.27 -5.95
CA MET A 263 0.56 11.29 -6.98
C MET A 263 0.36 10.71 -8.38
N GLU A 264 0.30 11.58 -9.39
CA GLU A 264 0.33 11.17 -10.80
C GLU A 264 1.75 10.71 -11.21
N PRO A 265 1.88 9.65 -12.03
CA PRO A 265 3.17 9.06 -12.40
C PRO A 265 3.85 9.73 -13.62
N ASP A 266 3.80 11.05 -13.74
CA ASP A 266 4.28 11.81 -14.91
C ASP A 266 5.71 11.43 -15.34
N GLY A 267 5.85 10.99 -16.59
CA GLY A 267 7.12 10.57 -17.19
C GLY A 267 7.75 9.32 -16.56
N THR A 268 7.02 8.51 -15.79
CA THR A 268 7.56 7.31 -15.11
C THR A 268 7.04 6.00 -15.73
N PRO A 269 7.74 4.85 -15.52
CA PRO A 269 7.24 3.53 -15.92
C PRO A 269 5.89 3.15 -15.29
N MET A 270 5.49 3.80 -14.19
CA MET A 270 4.21 3.53 -13.52
C MET A 270 3.00 3.88 -14.41
N LEU A 271 3.13 4.78 -15.39
CA LEU A 271 2.07 5.11 -16.35
C LEU A 271 1.57 3.89 -17.13
N GLU A 272 2.45 2.92 -17.40
CA GLU A 272 2.07 1.69 -18.08
C GLU A 272 1.26 0.72 -17.20
N VAL A 273 1.25 0.96 -15.89
CA VAL A 273 0.63 0.09 -14.90
C VAL A 273 -0.65 0.72 -14.36
N HIS A 274 -0.62 1.99 -13.96
CA HIS A 274 -1.77 2.69 -13.39
C HIS A 274 -1.61 4.22 -13.50
N ASN A 275 -2.73 4.96 -13.45
CA ASN A 275 -2.74 6.43 -13.48
C ASN A 275 -2.30 7.11 -12.16
N ARG A 276 -1.85 6.36 -11.16
CA ARG A 276 -1.45 6.85 -9.84
C ARG A 276 -0.29 6.02 -9.34
N MET A 277 0.54 6.60 -8.49
CA MET A 277 1.61 5.92 -7.78
C MET A 277 1.76 6.46 -6.35
N PRO A 278 2.36 5.70 -5.42
CA PRO A 278 2.82 6.25 -4.15
C PRO A 278 3.82 7.40 -4.36
N VAL A 279 3.91 8.31 -3.39
CA VAL A 279 4.99 9.29 -3.34
C VAL A 279 6.23 8.59 -2.77
N PHE A 280 7.17 8.24 -3.66
CA PHE A 280 8.41 7.58 -3.29
C PHE A 280 9.41 8.57 -2.71
N LEU A 281 10.16 8.11 -1.71
CA LEU A 281 11.21 8.90 -1.07
C LEU A 281 12.57 8.19 -1.22
N SER A 282 13.59 8.95 -1.56
CA SER A 282 14.97 8.57 -1.32
C SER A 282 15.32 8.86 0.15
N PRO A 283 16.45 8.37 0.68
CA PRO A 283 16.95 8.79 1.99
C PRO A 283 16.96 10.31 2.21
N GLU A 284 17.39 11.08 1.21
CA GLU A 284 17.54 12.53 1.28
C GLU A 284 16.17 13.22 1.30
N SER A 285 15.26 12.79 0.43
CA SER A 285 13.91 13.35 0.38
C SER A 285 13.06 12.89 1.57
N ALA A 286 13.31 11.70 2.12
CA ALA A 286 12.75 11.24 3.38
C ALA A 286 13.23 12.08 4.57
N ALA A 287 14.51 12.45 4.60
CA ALA A 287 15.05 13.33 5.62
C ALA A 287 14.41 14.72 5.58
N LEU A 288 14.24 15.30 4.37
CA LEU A 288 13.51 16.56 4.15
C LEU A 288 12.04 16.43 4.55
N TRP A 289 11.39 15.34 4.15
CA TRP A 289 9.99 15.07 4.47
C TRP A 289 9.77 14.98 5.97
N LEU A 290 10.67 14.35 6.72
CA LEU A 290 10.56 14.23 8.18
C LEU A 290 10.91 15.53 8.92
N ASP A 291 11.53 16.52 8.29
CA ASP A 291 11.88 17.79 8.95
C ASP A 291 10.67 18.71 9.14
N LEU A 292 10.00 18.58 10.28
CA LEU A 292 8.83 19.39 10.64
C LEU A 292 9.14 20.88 10.89
N SER A 293 10.40 21.29 10.94
CA SER A 293 10.74 22.72 11.00
C SER A 293 10.45 23.44 9.68
N GLN A 294 10.41 22.69 8.58
CA GLN A 294 10.03 23.19 7.27
C GLN A 294 8.52 23.03 7.06
N PRO A 295 7.80 24.10 6.70
CA PRO A 295 6.38 24.01 6.37
C PRO A 295 6.19 23.19 5.08
N TYR A 296 5.10 22.42 5.04
CA TYR A 296 4.75 21.54 3.93
C TYR A 296 4.79 22.26 2.57
N SER A 297 4.23 23.46 2.49
CA SER A 297 4.16 24.27 1.28
C SER A 297 5.52 24.63 0.68
N LYS A 298 6.60 24.61 1.48
CA LYS A 298 7.96 24.87 1.00
C LYS A 298 8.67 23.63 0.45
N ILE A 299 8.30 22.45 0.94
CA ILE A 299 9.01 21.20 0.59
C ILE A 299 8.26 20.37 -0.47
N VAL A 300 6.93 20.51 -0.57
CA VAL A 300 6.09 19.61 -1.37
C VAL A 300 6.52 19.54 -2.84
N GLY A 301 6.89 20.67 -3.45
CA GLY A 301 7.37 20.69 -4.85
C GLY A 301 8.65 19.86 -5.05
N SER A 302 9.61 19.98 -4.13
CA SER A 302 10.85 19.20 -4.16
C SER A 302 10.58 17.71 -3.93
N ILE A 303 9.66 17.36 -3.04
CA ILE A 303 9.26 15.97 -2.78
C ILE A 303 8.61 15.35 -4.02
N VAL A 304 7.69 16.07 -4.67
CA VAL A 304 7.04 15.62 -5.92
C VAL A 304 8.09 15.38 -7.02
N LYS A 305 9.00 16.32 -7.24
CA LYS A 305 10.08 16.20 -8.24
C LYS A 305 11.01 15.01 -7.95
N ALA A 306 11.43 14.86 -6.69
CA ALA A 306 12.29 13.75 -6.27
C ALA A 306 11.59 12.39 -6.42
N SER A 307 10.30 12.32 -6.10
CA SER A 307 9.48 11.11 -6.26
C SER A 307 9.39 10.66 -7.73
N GLN A 308 9.17 11.59 -8.68
CA GLN A 308 9.18 11.26 -10.11
C GLN A 308 10.56 10.75 -10.56
N ALA A 309 11.63 11.43 -10.16
CA ALA A 309 13.00 11.04 -10.53
C ALA A 309 13.37 9.66 -9.96
N HIS A 310 12.95 9.36 -8.73
CA HIS A 310 13.11 8.04 -8.11
C HIS A 310 12.35 6.98 -8.89
N ALA A 311 11.07 7.23 -9.19
CA ALA A 311 10.22 6.32 -9.95
C ALA A 311 10.77 6.01 -11.35
N GLN A 312 11.36 7.00 -12.02
CA GLN A 312 11.98 6.85 -13.34
C GLN A 312 13.21 5.94 -13.33
N LYS A 313 14.07 6.08 -12.31
CA LYS A 313 15.43 5.52 -12.34
C LYS A 313 15.58 4.27 -11.48
N GLN A 314 14.92 4.23 -10.33
CA GLN A 314 15.25 3.30 -9.26
C GLN A 314 14.24 2.16 -9.10
N LEU A 315 13.09 2.20 -9.78
CA LEU A 315 12.10 1.14 -9.67
C LEU A 315 12.36 -0.02 -10.64
N LEU A 316 12.10 -1.22 -10.14
CA LEU A 316 11.97 -2.45 -10.90
C LEU A 316 10.52 -2.92 -10.80
N LEU A 317 9.90 -3.16 -11.96
CA LEU A 317 8.52 -3.61 -12.08
C LEU A 317 8.50 -4.95 -12.82
N TYR A 318 7.83 -5.96 -12.27
CA TYR A 318 7.69 -7.26 -12.92
C TYR A 318 6.36 -7.92 -12.58
N GLU A 319 5.88 -8.77 -13.50
CA GLU A 319 4.67 -9.55 -13.30
C GLU A 319 4.87 -10.62 -12.23
N VAL A 320 3.89 -10.77 -11.34
CA VAL A 320 3.84 -11.82 -10.32
C VAL A 320 2.64 -12.75 -10.53
N SER A 321 2.55 -13.80 -9.73
CA SER A 321 1.45 -14.76 -9.82
C SER A 321 0.12 -14.16 -9.35
N ASN A 322 -0.99 -14.60 -9.96
CA ASN A 322 -2.36 -14.26 -9.54
C ASN A 322 -2.71 -14.70 -8.11
N LEU A 323 -1.83 -15.43 -7.42
CA LEU A 323 -1.94 -15.71 -5.99
C LEU A 323 -2.20 -14.42 -5.18
N VAL A 324 -1.59 -13.29 -5.56
CA VAL A 324 -1.70 -12.03 -4.80
C VAL A 324 -3.12 -11.43 -4.78
N SER A 325 -3.99 -11.84 -5.72
CA SER A 325 -5.37 -11.34 -5.80
C SER A 325 -6.19 -11.64 -4.54
N SER A 326 -5.86 -12.71 -3.80
CA SER A 326 -6.48 -13.02 -2.51
C SER A 326 -5.53 -12.71 -1.36
N VAL A 327 -5.93 -11.81 -0.45
CA VAL A 327 -5.17 -11.45 0.78
C VAL A 327 -4.89 -12.65 1.70
N LYS A 328 -5.58 -13.78 1.50
CA LYS A 328 -5.35 -15.01 2.27
C LYS A 328 -4.08 -15.75 1.82
N ASN A 329 -3.60 -15.47 0.62
CA ASN A 329 -2.39 -16.09 0.08
C ASN A 329 -1.17 -15.34 0.61
N GLU A 330 -0.45 -15.97 1.54
CA GLU A 330 0.71 -15.40 2.23
C GLU A 330 1.91 -16.33 2.08
N SER A 331 2.67 -16.15 1.00
CA SER A 331 3.89 -16.93 0.76
C SER A 331 4.93 -16.12 -0.01
N PRO A 332 6.21 -16.54 -0.01
CA PRO A 332 7.25 -15.92 -0.83
C PRO A 332 6.91 -15.87 -2.33
N ASP A 333 6.13 -16.83 -2.84
CA ASP A 333 5.72 -16.88 -4.25
C ASP A 333 4.86 -15.68 -4.67
N CYS A 334 4.32 -14.90 -3.72
CA CYS A 334 3.60 -13.67 -4.00
C CYS A 334 4.50 -12.58 -4.63
N ILE A 335 5.77 -12.54 -4.26
CA ILE A 335 6.72 -11.48 -4.71
C ILE A 335 7.72 -11.98 -5.75
N VAL A 336 7.70 -13.27 -6.07
CA VAL A 336 8.61 -13.89 -7.05
C VAL A 336 8.09 -13.62 -8.47
N PRO A 337 8.98 -13.31 -9.44
CA PRO A 337 8.58 -13.16 -10.84
C PRO A 337 7.76 -14.35 -11.33
N LYS A 338 6.65 -14.08 -12.02
CA LYS A 338 5.71 -15.12 -12.46
C LYS A 338 6.38 -16.24 -13.25
N LYS A 339 7.34 -15.89 -14.12
CA LYS A 339 8.09 -16.85 -14.94
C LYS A 339 8.81 -17.90 -14.08
N GLU A 340 9.32 -17.52 -12.92
CA GLU A 340 10.01 -18.43 -11.99
C GLU A 340 9.01 -19.32 -11.24
N VAL A 341 7.87 -18.77 -10.81
CA VAL A 341 6.80 -19.55 -10.19
C VAL A 341 6.26 -20.60 -11.16
N ASP A 342 6.03 -20.21 -12.41
CA ASP A 342 5.57 -21.11 -13.45
C ASP A 342 6.61 -22.21 -13.72
N ALA A 343 7.89 -21.85 -13.86
CA ALA A 343 8.98 -22.83 -14.04
C ALA A 343 9.05 -23.86 -12.89
N LYS A 344 8.92 -23.43 -11.63
CA LYS A 344 8.87 -24.32 -10.46
C LYS A 344 7.68 -25.28 -10.49
N ARG A 345 6.51 -24.84 -10.96
CA ARG A 345 5.31 -25.69 -11.13
C ARG A 345 5.48 -26.71 -12.25
N PHE A 346 6.19 -26.35 -13.32
CA PHE A 346 6.51 -27.28 -14.40
C PHE A 346 7.55 -28.33 -13.97
N SER A 347 8.59 -27.94 -13.22
CA SER A 347 9.63 -28.86 -12.75
C SER A 347 9.13 -29.83 -11.69
N THR A 348 8.16 -29.44 -10.86
CA THR A 348 7.55 -30.30 -9.81
C THR A 348 6.48 -31.28 -10.34
N GLY A 349 6.26 -31.34 -11.66
CA GLY A 349 5.35 -32.31 -12.29
C GLY A 349 3.86 -31.93 -12.26
N LEU A 350 3.45 -30.98 -11.41
CA LEU A 350 2.07 -30.46 -11.38
C LEU A 350 1.66 -29.78 -12.70
N GLY A 351 2.61 -29.15 -13.39
CA GLY A 351 2.39 -28.52 -14.70
C GLY A 351 2.12 -29.50 -15.85
N ARG A 352 2.39 -30.81 -15.69
CA ARG A 352 2.09 -31.83 -16.71
C ARG A 352 0.59 -32.14 -16.80
N PHE A 353 -0.20 -31.81 -15.78
CA PHE A 353 -1.65 -32.05 -15.73
C PHE A 353 -2.49 -30.95 -16.39
N PHE A 354 -1.90 -29.78 -16.67
CA PHE A 354 -2.58 -28.64 -17.29
C PHE A 354 -2.18 -28.41 -18.75
N GLN A 355 -1.64 -29.43 -19.42
CA GLN A 355 -1.40 -29.32 -20.87
C GLN A 355 -2.74 -29.18 -21.61
N PRO A 356 -2.93 -28.16 -22.46
CA PRO A 356 -4.03 -28.16 -23.39
C PRO A 356 -3.89 -29.39 -24.31
N LYS A 357 -4.97 -30.16 -24.44
CA LYS A 357 -5.04 -31.31 -25.34
C LYS A 357 -4.59 -30.86 -26.74
N PRO A 358 -3.59 -31.49 -27.38
CA PRO A 358 -3.21 -31.11 -28.73
C PRO A 358 -4.41 -31.25 -29.66
N ALA A 359 -4.71 -30.19 -30.39
CA ALA A 359 -5.74 -30.20 -31.42
C ALA A 359 -5.22 -31.02 -32.61
N GLY A 360 -5.79 -32.20 -32.79
CA GLY A 360 -5.67 -32.98 -34.04
C GLY A 360 -4.63 -34.09 -34.01
N GLY A 361 -5.13 -35.33 -34.03
CA GLY A 361 -4.38 -36.53 -34.34
C GLY A 361 -5.38 -37.67 -34.50
N GLY A 362 -5.73 -38.01 -35.74
CA GLY A 362 -6.79 -38.94 -36.09
C GLY A 362 -6.59 -40.34 -35.51
N SER A 363 -7.71 -40.97 -35.18
CA SER A 363 -7.78 -42.39 -34.85
C SER A 363 -7.33 -43.26 -36.03
N PRO A 364 -6.61 -44.36 -35.79
CA PRO A 364 -6.79 -45.59 -36.53
C PRO A 364 -7.59 -46.58 -35.67
N GLY A 365 -8.57 -47.24 -36.31
CA GLY A 365 -9.43 -48.23 -35.69
C GLY A 365 -8.86 -49.65 -35.68
N LEU A 366 -9.56 -50.49 -34.90
CA LEU A 366 -9.59 -51.96 -34.83
C LEU A 366 -8.29 -52.65 -34.36
N THR A 367 -8.30 -53.67 -33.48
CA THR A 367 -9.13 -54.89 -33.48
C THR A 367 -9.35 -55.50 -32.08
N SER A 368 -10.36 -56.36 -32.01
CA SER A 368 -10.81 -57.25 -30.92
C SER A 368 -9.77 -58.12 -30.22
N GLY A 369 -9.99 -58.38 -28.93
CA GLY A 369 -9.40 -59.49 -28.18
C GLY A 369 -10.21 -59.81 -26.91
N ARG A 370 -10.92 -60.95 -26.92
CA ARG A 370 -11.80 -61.46 -25.87
C ARG A 370 -11.01 -62.42 -24.97
N SER A 371 -11.10 -62.28 -23.64
CA SER A 371 -10.86 -63.40 -22.72
C SER A 371 -11.66 -63.24 -21.42
N LYS A 372 -12.27 -64.35 -20.99
CA LYS A 372 -13.20 -64.55 -19.86
C LYS A 372 -12.47 -64.49 -18.50
N GLY A 373 -13.23 -64.23 -17.42
CA GLY A 373 -12.79 -64.11 -16.00
C GLY A 373 -12.29 -65.39 -15.32
N PRO A 374 -12.24 -65.46 -13.97
CA PRO A 374 -13.46 -65.49 -13.15
C PRO A 374 -13.44 -64.68 -11.83
N ALA A 375 -14.58 -64.72 -11.14
CA ALA A 375 -15.02 -63.91 -10.00
C ALA A 375 -14.55 -64.38 -8.62
N ALA A 376 -14.53 -63.46 -7.65
CA ALA A 376 -14.98 -63.67 -6.25
C ALA A 376 -15.06 -62.35 -5.47
N SER A 377 -16.22 -62.11 -4.85
CA SER A 377 -16.51 -61.13 -3.77
C SER A 377 -16.45 -61.85 -2.40
N PRO A 378 -16.30 -61.16 -1.24
CA PRO A 378 -17.45 -60.49 -0.60
C PRO A 378 -17.14 -59.18 0.17
N SER A 379 -18.17 -58.31 0.31
CA SER A 379 -18.29 -57.19 1.29
C SER A 379 -18.72 -57.74 2.68
N PRO A 380 -18.85 -57.00 3.83
CA PRO A 380 -19.16 -55.55 4.07
C PRO A 380 -18.34 -54.96 5.30
N PRO A 381 -18.69 -53.87 6.05
CA PRO A 381 -19.87 -52.99 6.06
C PRO A 381 -19.65 -51.46 6.08
N THR A 382 -20.76 -50.76 5.86
CA THR A 382 -21.01 -49.31 5.95
C THR A 382 -21.33 -48.85 7.37
N PRO A 383 -21.03 -47.61 7.76
CA PRO A 383 -21.82 -46.89 8.75
C PRO A 383 -22.77 -45.88 8.08
N ASP A 384 -23.93 -45.81 8.70
CA ASP A 384 -25.10 -44.97 8.46
C ASP A 384 -24.88 -43.57 9.08
N PHE A 385 -25.22 -42.50 8.34
CA PHE A 385 -25.52 -41.19 8.90
C PHE A 385 -26.47 -40.42 7.95
N GLY A 386 -27.73 -40.34 8.37
CA GLY A 386 -28.39 -39.05 8.61
C GLY A 386 -28.73 -38.16 7.41
N SER A 387 -29.98 -38.27 6.96
CA SER A 387 -30.73 -37.31 6.15
C SER A 387 -30.66 -35.86 6.66
N VAL A 388 -30.34 -34.90 5.78
CA VAL A 388 -31.04 -33.60 5.72
C VAL A 388 -30.92 -32.88 4.35
N ALA A 389 -32.09 -32.62 3.78
CA ALA A 389 -32.52 -31.49 2.93
C ALA A 389 -31.63 -31.00 1.76
N SER A 390 -32.11 -31.31 0.56
CA SER A 390 -31.79 -30.62 -0.70
C SER A 390 -32.43 -29.23 -0.72
N CYS A 391 -31.63 -28.17 -0.91
CA CYS A 391 -32.10 -26.88 -1.41
C CYS A 391 -31.38 -26.56 -2.73
N ARG A 392 -32.16 -26.46 -3.81
CA ARG A 392 -31.72 -25.91 -5.11
C ARG A 392 -31.42 -24.41 -4.97
N PRO A 393 -30.43 -23.85 -5.69
CA PRO A 393 -30.29 -22.41 -5.77
C PRO A 393 -31.40 -21.82 -6.66
N ALA A 394 -32.03 -20.76 -6.15
CA ALA A 394 -32.99 -19.94 -6.88
C ALA A 394 -32.28 -19.09 -7.95
N SER A 395 -33.05 -18.79 -8.99
CA SER A 395 -32.70 -18.16 -10.27
C SER A 395 -32.19 -16.72 -10.15
N SER A 396 -31.21 -16.41 -10.98
CA SER A 396 -30.52 -15.12 -11.18
C SER A 396 -31.38 -13.98 -11.74
N GLU A 397 -32.65 -14.21 -12.04
CA GLU A 397 -33.51 -13.21 -12.71
C GLU A 397 -34.22 -12.26 -11.72
N GLU A 398 -34.44 -12.68 -10.46
CA GLU A 398 -35.06 -11.80 -9.44
C GLU A 398 -34.06 -10.77 -8.86
N GLU A 399 -32.78 -11.13 -8.74
CA GLU A 399 -31.73 -10.18 -8.31
C GLU A 399 -31.47 -9.10 -9.37
N GLU A 400 -31.54 -9.46 -10.66
CA GLU A 400 -31.35 -8.50 -11.76
C GLU A 400 -32.52 -7.51 -11.86
N ALA A 401 -33.75 -7.97 -11.61
CA ALA A 401 -34.93 -7.11 -11.56
C ALA A 401 -34.91 -6.14 -10.36
N GLN A 402 -34.40 -6.58 -9.21
CA GLN A 402 -34.25 -5.72 -8.02
C GLN A 402 -33.16 -4.65 -8.19
N LEU A 403 -32.06 -4.99 -8.87
CA LEU A 403 -31.00 -4.01 -9.18
C LEU A 403 -31.46 -2.95 -10.20
N ALA A 404 -32.24 -3.36 -11.21
CA ALA A 404 -32.81 -2.45 -12.20
C ALA A 404 -33.83 -1.49 -11.58
N ALA A 405 -34.68 -1.97 -10.65
CA ALA A 405 -35.64 -1.13 -9.93
C ALA A 405 -34.95 -0.12 -9.01
N ALA A 406 -33.86 -0.51 -8.34
CA ALA A 406 -33.09 0.39 -7.47
C ALA A 406 -32.36 1.49 -8.27
N LEU A 407 -31.88 1.18 -9.48
CA LEU A 407 -31.28 2.16 -10.39
C LEU A 407 -32.31 3.15 -10.95
N ALA A 408 -33.53 2.69 -11.27
CA ALA A 408 -34.60 3.55 -11.74
C ALA A 408 -35.07 4.53 -10.64
N ALA A 409 -35.20 4.07 -9.39
CA ALA A 409 -35.56 4.92 -8.26
C ALA A 409 -34.50 6.01 -7.97
N SER A 410 -33.22 5.68 -8.15
CA SER A 410 -32.11 6.64 -7.94
C SER A 410 -32.03 7.72 -9.04
N LEU A 411 -32.48 7.40 -10.26
CA LEU A 411 -32.58 8.36 -11.37
C LEU A 411 -33.77 9.32 -11.21
N GLU A 412 -34.89 8.87 -10.61
CA GLU A 412 -36.02 9.76 -10.30
C GLU A 412 -35.72 10.73 -9.15
N GLU A 413 -34.95 10.30 -8.14
CA GLU A 413 -34.51 11.19 -7.04
C GLU A 413 -33.52 12.27 -7.52
N SER A 414 -32.64 11.92 -8.46
CA SER A 414 -31.69 12.89 -9.05
C SER A 414 -32.35 13.84 -10.05
N GLY A 415 -33.46 13.44 -10.70
CA GLY A 415 -34.29 14.33 -11.52
C GLY A 415 -35.06 15.39 -10.73
N LYS A 416 -35.48 15.09 -9.49
CA LYS A 416 -36.18 16.06 -8.61
C LYS A 416 -35.26 17.13 -8.00
N ALA A 417 -33.94 16.89 -7.94
CA ALA A 417 -32.97 17.84 -7.43
C ALA A 417 -32.56 18.91 -8.46
N ALA A 418 -32.86 18.71 -9.75
CA ALA A 418 -32.61 19.67 -10.82
C ALA A 418 -33.90 20.43 -11.17
N GLY A 419 -34.41 21.23 -10.23
CA GLY A 419 -35.46 22.20 -10.49
C GLY A 419 -34.96 23.35 -11.37
N ILE A 420 -35.04 23.20 -12.69
CA ILE A 420 -35.00 24.30 -13.65
C ILE A 420 -36.45 24.71 -13.92
N SER A 421 -36.83 25.89 -13.41
CA SER A 421 -38.04 26.59 -13.85
C SER A 421 -37.90 26.89 -15.34
N ALA A 422 -38.97 26.58 -16.08
CA ALA A 422 -39.21 27.08 -17.43
C ALA A 422 -39.16 28.61 -17.51
#